data_AF-A0A1I5AX86-F1
#
_entry.id   AF-A0A1I5AX86-F1
#
_cell.length_a   1.000
_cell.length_b   1.000
_cell.length_c   1.000
_cell.angle_alpha   90.00
_cell.angle_beta   90.00
_cell.angle_gamma   90.00
#
_symmetry.space_group_name_H-M   'P 1'
#
loop_
_entity.id
_entity.type
_entity.pdbx_description
1 polymer ?
#
loop_
_entity_poly.entity_id
_entity_poly.type
_entity_poly.pdbx_seq_one_letter_code
_entity_poly.pdbx_strand_id
1 'polypeptide(L)'
;MRLLDAIGWAFILPQIHPTLGLLFAKAGVGAAISHLVETGLAIDNRLVAVLVFVLGMALLTMVMGNAFAAFPIIAAGVGIPILVQHLDANPALMAAIGMFSGYCGTLLTPMAANFNLVPAALLELPDRNGVIKAQAPTGVMLLIVNAFLLYFLAFI
;
A
#
# COMPACT_ATOMS: atom_id res chain seq x y z
N MET A 1 -16.67 -5.52 30.11
CA MET A 1 -17.53 -4.65 29.28
C MET A 1 -16.91 -3.30 28.92
N ARG A 2 -16.27 -2.54 29.84
CA ARG A 2 -15.64 -1.22 29.50
C ARG A 2 -14.56 -1.25 28.40
N LEU A 3 -13.78 -2.33 28.29
CA LEU A 3 -12.80 -2.53 27.21
C LEU A 3 -13.44 -2.82 25.84
N LEU A 4 -14.61 -3.46 25.82
CA LEU A 4 -15.34 -3.78 24.59
C LEU A 4 -16.03 -2.53 24.00
N ASP A 5 -16.56 -1.64 24.84
CA ASP A 5 -17.13 -0.37 24.37
C ASP A 5 -16.05 0.64 23.92
N ALA A 6 -14.86 0.62 24.54
CA ALA A 6 -13.76 1.52 24.18
C ALA A 6 -12.94 1.05 22.95
N ILE A 7 -12.94 -0.25 22.63
CA ILE A 7 -12.15 -0.86 21.54
C ILE A 7 -13.05 -1.42 20.42
N GLY A 8 -14.36 -1.55 20.65
CA GLY A 8 -15.30 -2.13 19.67
C GLY A 8 -15.28 -1.43 18.31
N TRP A 9 -15.15 -0.10 18.30
CA TRP A 9 -15.03 0.67 17.06
C TRP A 9 -13.71 0.38 16.31
N ALA A 10 -12.62 0.14 17.03
CA ALA A 10 -11.32 -0.17 16.44
C ALA A 10 -11.24 -1.58 15.86
N PHE A 11 -12.06 -2.52 16.37
CA PHE A 11 -12.15 -3.87 15.84
C PHE A 11 -12.96 -3.95 14.53
N ILE A 12 -13.91 -3.03 14.34
CA ILE A 12 -14.78 -2.98 13.14
C ILE A 12 -14.08 -2.25 11.98
N LEU A 13 -13.29 -1.21 12.27
CA LEU A 13 -12.56 -0.41 11.28
C LEU A 13 -11.81 -1.26 10.22
N PRO A 14 -10.99 -2.26 10.58
CA PRO A 14 -10.25 -3.08 9.63
C PRO A 14 -11.14 -3.90 8.71
N GLN A 15 -12.33 -4.30 9.16
CA GLN A 15 -13.27 -5.07 8.35
C GLN A 15 -13.92 -4.21 7.24
N ILE A 16 -13.98 -2.89 7.40
CA ILE A 16 -14.56 -1.97 6.41
C ILE A 16 -13.56 -1.62 5.30
N HIS A 17 -12.25 -1.71 5.57
CA HIS A 17 -11.20 -1.36 4.60
C HIS A 17 -11.23 -2.20 3.30
N PRO A 18 -11.40 -3.54 3.34
CA PRO A 18 -11.58 -4.35 2.14
C PRO A 18 -12.79 -3.92 1.29
N THR A 19 -13.89 -3.52 1.93
CA THR A 19 -15.10 -3.05 1.23
C THR A 19 -14.84 -1.73 0.50
N LEU A 20 -14.10 -0.80 1.11
CA LEU A 20 -13.65 0.43 0.46
C LEU A 20 -12.74 0.16 -0.73
N GLY A 21 -11.79 -0.78 -0.59
CA GLY A 21 -10.96 -1.26 -1.71
C GLY A 21 -11.79 -1.75 -2.89
N LEU A 22 -12.81 -2.56 -2.61
CA LEU A 22 -13.73 -3.07 -3.62
C LEU A 22 -14.55 -1.95 -4.30
N LEU A 23 -15.00 -0.96 -3.53
CA LEU A 23 -15.75 0.20 -4.03
C LEU A 23 -14.90 1.06 -4.97
N PHE A 24 -13.66 1.38 -4.60
CA PHE A 24 -12.77 2.17 -5.46
C PHE A 24 -12.34 1.41 -6.72
N ALA A 25 -12.16 0.09 -6.62
CA ALA A 25 -11.94 -0.75 -7.80
C ALA A 25 -13.16 -0.70 -8.74
N LYS A 26 -14.38 -0.83 -8.22
CA LYS A 26 -15.62 -0.70 -9.00
C LYS A 26 -15.86 0.71 -9.55
N ALA A 27 -15.40 1.75 -8.85
CA ALA A 27 -15.50 3.14 -9.28
C ALA A 27 -14.52 3.48 -10.42
N GLY A 28 -13.64 2.55 -10.83
CA GLY A 28 -12.74 2.74 -11.97
C GLY A 28 -11.47 3.53 -11.64
N VAL A 29 -11.11 3.67 -10.36
CA VAL A 29 -9.88 4.38 -9.95
C VAL A 29 -8.64 3.73 -10.57
N GLY A 30 -8.63 2.39 -10.68
CA GLY A 30 -7.55 1.67 -11.35
C GLY A 30 -7.36 2.11 -12.81
N ALA A 31 -8.45 2.22 -13.57
CA ALA A 31 -8.40 2.65 -14.97
C ALA A 31 -7.98 4.12 -15.13
N ALA A 32 -8.40 5.00 -14.21
CA ALA A 32 -7.96 6.39 -14.19
C ALA A 32 -6.45 6.51 -13.92
N ILE A 33 -5.91 5.69 -13.01
CA ILE A 33 -4.47 5.61 -12.73
C ILE A 33 -3.73 5.05 -13.94
N SER A 34 -4.22 3.97 -14.58
CA SER A 34 -3.63 3.43 -15.81
C SER A 34 -3.51 4.50 -16.88
N HIS A 35 -4.61 5.20 -17.17
CA HIS A 35 -4.62 6.23 -18.21
C HIS A 35 -3.65 7.37 -17.89
N LEU A 36 -3.59 7.83 -16.63
CA LEU A 36 -2.63 8.86 -16.20
C LEU A 36 -1.18 8.39 -16.34
N VAL A 37 -0.92 7.13 -16.02
CA VAL A 37 0.41 6.54 -16.13
C VAL A 37 0.81 6.35 -17.59
N GLU A 38 -0.07 5.83 -18.45
CA GLU A 38 0.18 5.60 -19.88
C GLU A 38 0.33 6.90 -20.68
N THR A 39 -0.47 7.92 -20.40
CA THR A 39 -0.42 9.20 -21.12
C THR A 39 0.62 10.18 -20.57
N GLY A 40 0.89 10.13 -19.26
CA GLY A 40 1.83 11.02 -18.59
C GLY A 40 3.26 10.48 -18.50
N LEU A 41 3.44 9.16 -18.49
CA LEU A 41 4.74 8.50 -18.48
C LEU A 41 4.77 7.46 -19.60
N ALA A 42 5.55 7.72 -20.65
CA ALA A 42 5.96 6.66 -21.57
C ALA A 42 6.90 5.69 -20.80
N ILE A 43 6.32 4.70 -20.10
CA ILE A 43 7.06 3.75 -19.25
C ILE A 43 7.67 2.65 -20.11
N ASP A 44 8.68 3.01 -20.92
CA ASP A 44 9.60 2.02 -21.50
C ASP A 44 10.68 1.59 -20.48
N ASN A 45 10.87 2.38 -19.43
CA ASN A 45 11.90 2.14 -18.43
C ASN A 45 11.36 1.29 -17.26
N ARG A 46 11.90 0.06 -17.14
CA ARG A 46 11.61 -0.89 -16.05
C ARG A 46 11.79 -0.29 -14.65
N LEU A 47 12.80 0.57 -14.43
CA LEU A 47 13.01 1.22 -13.13
C LEU A 47 11.85 2.15 -12.78
N VAL A 48 11.37 2.92 -13.75
CA VAL A 48 10.27 3.87 -13.55
C VAL A 48 8.97 3.11 -13.27
N ALA A 49 8.70 2.03 -14.00
CA ALA A 49 7.55 1.17 -13.77
C ALA A 49 7.51 0.61 -12.35
N VAL A 50 8.64 0.07 -11.89
CA VAL A 50 8.80 -0.49 -10.55
C VAL A 50 8.59 0.58 -9.49
N LEU A 51 9.20 1.76 -9.65
CA LEU A 51 9.04 2.85 -8.69
C LEU A 51 7.60 3.36 -8.63
N VAL A 52 6.94 3.54 -9.77
CA VAL A 52 5.52 3.96 -9.82
C VAL A 52 4.64 2.93 -9.10
N PHE A 53 4.87 1.64 -9.31
CA PHE A 53 4.11 0.59 -8.64
C PHE A 53 4.39 0.51 -7.14
N VAL A 54 5.65 0.49 -6.73
CA VAL A 54 6.05 0.38 -5.31
C VAL A 54 5.64 1.62 -4.51
N LEU A 55 5.87 2.82 -5.04
CA LEU A 55 5.43 4.06 -4.42
C LEU A 55 3.91 4.20 -4.47
N GLY A 56 3.28 3.82 -5.58
CA GLY A 56 1.82 3.80 -5.70
C GLY A 56 1.17 2.90 -4.65
N MET A 57 1.72 1.70 -4.44
CA MET A 57 1.30 0.78 -3.39
C MET A 57 1.42 1.42 -2.00
N ALA A 58 2.57 2.01 -1.66
CA ALA A 58 2.79 2.60 -0.35
C ALA A 58 1.91 3.85 -0.11
N LEU A 59 1.85 4.77 -1.08
CA LEU A 59 1.09 6.01 -1.00
C LEU A 59 -0.41 5.75 -0.91
N LEU A 60 -0.96 4.90 -1.79
CA LEU A 60 -2.38 4.58 -1.75
C LEU A 60 -2.73 3.84 -0.46
N THR A 61 -1.84 2.95 0.01
CA THR A 61 -2.04 2.31 1.31
C THR A 61 -2.03 3.30 2.46
N MET A 62 -1.19 4.35 2.42
CA MET A 62 -1.20 5.39 3.44
C MET A 62 -2.53 6.13 3.49
N VAL A 63 -3.14 6.40 2.32
CA VAL A 63 -4.47 7.03 2.22
C VAL A 63 -5.57 6.09 2.71
N MET A 64 -5.51 4.83 2.28
CA MET A 64 -6.56 3.85 2.59
C MET A 64 -6.45 3.27 3.98
N GLY A 65 -5.28 3.29 4.63
CA GLY A 65 -5.02 2.68 5.93
C GLY A 65 -4.75 1.16 5.89
N ASN A 66 -4.78 0.52 4.71
CA ASN A 66 -4.60 -0.92 4.58
C ASN A 66 -4.10 -1.38 3.20
N ALA A 67 -3.11 -2.28 3.20
CA ALA A 67 -2.48 -2.79 1.97
C ALA A 67 -3.44 -3.63 1.09
N PHE A 68 -4.33 -4.44 1.68
CA PHE A 68 -5.28 -5.25 0.91
C PHE A 68 -6.33 -4.41 0.18
N ALA A 69 -6.65 -3.22 0.69
CA ALA A 69 -7.56 -2.30 0.02
C ALA A 69 -6.90 -1.62 -1.19
N ALA A 70 -5.62 -1.24 -1.05
CA ALA A 70 -4.87 -0.57 -2.09
C ALA A 70 -4.41 -1.52 -3.22
N PHE A 71 -4.10 -2.78 -2.88
CA PHE A 71 -3.49 -3.73 -3.81
C PHE A 71 -4.30 -3.94 -5.10
N PRO A 72 -5.62 -4.24 -5.07
CA PRO A 72 -6.37 -4.45 -6.31
C PRO A 72 -6.37 -3.22 -7.23
N ILE A 73 -6.34 -2.02 -6.66
CA ILE A 73 -6.40 -0.76 -7.42
C ILE A 73 -5.07 -0.54 -8.14
N ILE A 74 -3.93 -0.65 -7.44
CA ILE A 74 -2.61 -0.47 -8.03
C ILE A 74 -2.22 -1.65 -8.93
N ALA A 75 -2.62 -2.88 -8.59
CA ALA A 75 -2.40 -4.05 -9.44
C ALA A 75 -3.19 -3.93 -10.74
N ALA A 76 -4.47 -3.57 -10.70
CA ALA A 76 -5.25 -3.35 -11.92
C ALA A 76 -4.77 -2.11 -12.70
N GLY A 77 -4.31 -1.07 -12.00
CA GLY A 77 -3.91 0.20 -12.61
C GLY A 77 -2.52 0.19 -13.24
N VAL A 78 -1.54 -0.42 -12.58
CA VAL A 78 -0.11 -0.35 -12.95
C VAL A 78 0.52 -1.73 -13.00
N GLY A 79 0.30 -2.56 -11.97
CA GLY A 79 0.99 -3.85 -11.82
C GLY A 79 0.76 -4.80 -13.00
N ILE A 80 -0.49 -5.09 -13.32
CA ILE A 80 -0.85 -6.00 -14.40
C ILE A 80 -0.57 -5.39 -15.78
N PRO A 81 -1.14 -4.22 -16.15
CA PRO A 81 -0.96 -3.70 -17.51
C PRO A 81 0.48 -3.30 -17.84
N ILE A 82 1.18 -2.66 -16.91
CA ILE A 82 2.52 -2.11 -17.18
C ILE A 82 3.61 -3.12 -16.82
N LEU A 83 3.65 -3.62 -15.57
CA LEU A 83 4.73 -4.53 -15.19
C LEU A 83 4.56 -5.90 -15.86
N VAL A 84 3.41 -6.54 -15.74
CA VAL A 84 3.24 -7.93 -16.22
C VAL A 84 3.01 -8.00 -17.72
N GLN A 85 2.10 -7.22 -18.28
CA GLN A 85 1.71 -7.34 -19.69
C GLN A 85 2.61 -6.59 -20.65
N HIS A 86 3.13 -5.41 -20.26
CA HIS A 86 3.97 -4.60 -21.14
C HIS A 86 5.48 -4.85 -20.96
N LEU A 87 5.93 -5.10 -19.73
CA LEU A 87 7.35 -5.29 -19.41
C LEU A 87 7.73 -6.73 -19.06
N ASP A 88 6.80 -7.68 -19.20
CA ASP A 88 6.96 -9.13 -18.94
C ASP A 88 7.45 -9.46 -17.53
N ALA A 89 7.04 -8.69 -16.52
CA ALA A 89 7.36 -8.97 -15.13
C ALA A 89 6.64 -10.22 -14.61
N ASN A 90 7.30 -10.97 -13.75
CA ASN A 90 6.72 -12.11 -13.07
C ASN A 90 5.56 -11.68 -12.14
N PRO A 91 4.31 -12.15 -12.40
CA PRO A 91 3.13 -11.72 -11.65
C PRO A 91 3.15 -12.15 -10.17
N ALA A 92 3.80 -13.27 -9.84
CA ALA A 92 3.91 -13.73 -8.46
C ALA A 92 4.81 -12.80 -7.63
N LEU A 93 5.94 -12.37 -8.20
CA LEU A 93 6.85 -11.43 -7.55
C LEU A 93 6.24 -10.03 -7.46
N MET A 94 5.56 -9.58 -8.52
CA MET A 94 4.80 -8.32 -8.50
C MET A 94 3.75 -8.32 -7.39
N ALA A 95 2.98 -9.40 -7.24
CA ALA A 95 1.96 -9.50 -6.20
C ALA A 95 2.57 -9.53 -4.78
N ALA A 96 3.57 -10.38 -4.55
CA ALA A 96 4.21 -10.53 -3.24
C ALA A 96 4.90 -9.24 -2.78
N ILE A 97 5.78 -8.69 -3.63
CA ILE A 97 6.56 -7.50 -3.28
C ILE A 97 5.67 -6.24 -3.27
N GLY A 98 4.64 -6.19 -4.13
CA GLY A 98 3.61 -5.16 -4.08
C GLY A 98 2.91 -5.12 -2.73
N MET A 99 2.49 -6.26 -2.20
CA MET A 99 1.88 -6.34 -0.86
C MET A 99 2.85 -5.91 0.24
N PHE A 100 4.11 -6.36 0.22
CA PHE A 100 5.13 -5.90 1.18
C PHE A 100 5.33 -4.38 1.13
N SER A 101 5.32 -3.80 -0.07
CA SER A 101 5.40 -2.35 -0.27
C SER A 101 4.17 -1.62 0.29
N GLY A 102 2.98 -2.19 0.13
CA GLY A 102 1.75 -1.69 0.76
C GLY A 102 1.85 -1.70 2.29
N TYR A 103 2.37 -2.78 2.90
CA TYR A 103 2.57 -2.83 4.35
C TYR A 103 3.55 -1.77 4.86
N CYS A 104 4.60 -1.44 4.10
CA CYS A 104 5.47 -0.30 4.42
C CYS A 104 4.65 1.01 4.51
N GLY A 105 3.69 1.21 3.60
CA GLY A 105 2.74 2.33 3.68
C GLY A 105 1.81 2.26 4.90
N THR A 106 1.38 1.07 5.32
CA THR A 106 0.51 0.90 6.50
C THR A 106 1.22 1.33 7.79
N LEU A 107 2.53 1.08 7.90
CA LEU A 107 3.34 1.52 9.04
C LEU A 107 3.48 3.05 9.12
N LEU A 108 3.45 3.73 7.97
CA LEU A 108 3.68 5.16 7.85
C LEU A 108 2.42 6.03 8.02
N THR A 109 1.22 5.43 8.17
CA THR A 109 -0.04 6.19 8.21
C THR A 109 -0.72 6.19 9.58
N PRO A 110 -1.29 7.33 10.01
CA PRO A 110 -2.15 7.39 11.20
C PRO A 110 -3.50 6.70 11.00
N MET A 111 -3.91 6.43 9.76
CA MET A 111 -5.16 5.72 9.45
C MET A 111 -5.10 4.22 9.76
N ALA A 112 -3.90 3.65 9.98
CA ALA A 112 -3.74 2.25 10.32
C ALA A 112 -4.19 2.00 11.77
N ALA A 113 -5.50 1.85 11.95
CA ALA A 113 -6.14 1.77 13.26
C ALA A 113 -5.53 0.66 14.15
N ASN A 114 -5.31 -0.52 13.56
CA ASN A 114 -4.76 -1.68 14.28
C ASN A 114 -3.29 -1.56 14.69
N PHE A 115 -2.49 -0.84 13.91
CA PHE A 115 -1.03 -0.83 14.07
C PHE A 115 -0.53 0.41 14.80
N ASN A 116 -1.18 1.56 14.58
CA ASN A 116 -0.69 2.85 15.05
C ASN A 116 -1.67 3.52 16.03
N LEU A 117 -2.98 3.51 15.72
CA LEU A 117 -3.98 4.22 16.52
C LEU A 117 -4.32 3.51 17.84
N VAL A 118 -4.55 2.20 17.79
CA VAL A 118 -4.93 1.38 18.96
C VAL A 118 -3.78 1.27 19.97
N PRO A 119 -2.53 0.95 19.58
CA PRO A 119 -1.43 0.90 20.53
C PRO A 119 -1.13 2.25 21.16
N ALA A 120 -1.18 3.35 20.40
CA ALA A 120 -0.94 4.69 20.93
C ALA A 120 -2.04 5.14 21.91
N ALA A 121 -3.30 4.78 21.65
CA ALA A 121 -4.42 5.06 22.55
C ALA A 121 -4.39 4.18 23.82
N LEU A 122 -4.00 2.90 23.69
CA LEU A 122 -3.86 1.98 24.82
C LEU A 122 -2.67 2.33 25.73
N LEU A 123 -1.57 2.83 25.17
CA LEU A 123 -0.37 3.23 25.90
C LEU A 123 -0.42 4.68 26.40
N GLU A 124 -1.55 5.39 26.19
CA GLU A 124 -1.75 6.81 26.50
C GLU A 124 -0.54 7.69 26.12
N LEU A 125 0.05 7.42 24.95
CA LEU A 125 1.27 8.11 24.53
C LEU A 125 0.98 9.63 24.41
N PRO A 126 1.87 10.49 24.96
CA PRO A 126 1.72 11.93 24.82
C PRO A 126 1.79 12.39 23.36
N ASP A 127 2.48 11.61 22.50
CA ASP A 127 2.48 11.80 21.05
C ASP A 127 1.83 10.59 20.35
N ARG A 128 0.63 10.80 19.81
CA ARG A 128 -0.11 9.78 19.02
C ARG A 128 0.63 9.31 17.77
N ASN A 129 1.60 10.08 17.26
CA ASN A 129 2.42 9.72 16.11
C ASN A 129 3.81 9.16 16.51
N GLY A 130 4.09 8.98 17.80
CA GLY A 130 5.38 8.47 18.28
C GLY A 130 5.75 7.11 17.69
N VAL A 131 4.76 6.22 17.54
CA VAL A 131 4.92 4.90 16.92
C VAL A 131 5.31 5.03 15.45
N ILE A 132 4.63 5.91 14.71
CA ILE A 132 4.90 6.16 13.28
C ILE A 132 6.32 6.73 13.11
N LYS A 133 6.73 7.69 13.94
CA LYS A 133 8.08 8.28 13.89
C LYS A 133 9.17 7.24 14.12
N ALA A 134 8.94 6.29 15.03
CA ALA A 134 9.87 5.19 15.30
C ALA A 134 9.91 4.16 14.15
N GLN A 135 8.78 3.88 13.52
CA GLN A 135 8.67 2.90 12.44
C GLN A 135 9.06 3.48 11.06
N ALA A 136 8.96 4.80 10.89
CA ALA A 136 9.24 5.48 9.64
C ALA A 136 10.59 5.15 9.01
N PRO A 137 11.74 5.20 9.73
CA PRO A 137 13.02 4.84 9.13
C PRO A 137 13.03 3.41 8.61
N THR A 138 12.47 2.47 9.37
CA THR A 138 12.40 1.05 8.98
C THR A 138 11.47 0.84 7.78
N GLY A 139 10.30 1.48 7.77
CA GLY A 139 9.33 1.38 6.68
C GLY A 139 9.88 1.94 5.36
N VAL A 140 10.58 3.08 5.42
CA VAL A 140 11.24 3.66 4.23
C VAL A 140 12.38 2.78 3.74
N MET A 141 13.21 2.25 4.65
CA MET A 141 14.31 1.35 4.27
C MET A 141 13.80 0.07 3.61
N LEU A 142 12.74 -0.53 4.15
CA LEU A 142 12.09 -1.71 3.56
C LEU A 142 11.47 -1.39 2.20
N LEU A 143 10.84 -0.23 2.04
CA LEU A 143 10.28 0.19 0.76
C LEU A 143 11.35 0.31 -0.33
N ILE A 144 12.52 0.87 0.02
CA ILE A 144 13.67 0.95 -0.88
C ILE A 144 14.16 -0.46 -1.25
N VAL A 145 14.32 -1.35 -0.26
CA VAL A 145 14.71 -2.75 -0.51
C VAL A 145 13.70 -3.46 -1.41
N ASN A 146 12.40 -3.26 -1.20
CA ASN A 146 11.35 -3.83 -2.04
C ASN A 146 11.43 -3.32 -3.49
N ALA A 147 11.74 -2.04 -3.71
CA ALA A 147 11.96 -1.50 -5.06
C ALA A 147 13.13 -2.21 -5.76
N PHE A 148 14.26 -2.40 -5.08
CA PHE A 148 15.39 -3.14 -5.64
C PHE A 148 15.06 -4.61 -5.88
N LEU A 149 14.41 -5.29 -4.93
CA LEU A 149 14.02 -6.69 -5.08
C LEU A 149 13.08 -6.89 -6.27
N LEU A 150 12.06 -6.03 -6.42
CA LEU A 150 11.14 -6.13 -7.56
C LEU A 150 11.86 -5.87 -8.88
N TYR A 151 12.74 -4.86 -8.92
CA TYR A 151 13.51 -4.55 -10.12
C TYR A 151 14.44 -5.69 -10.55
N PHE A 152 15.15 -6.32 -9.62
CA PHE A 152 16.11 -7.37 -9.97
C PHE A 152 15.43 -8.72 -10.20
N LEU A 153 14.39 -9.07 -9.44
CA LEU A 153 13.80 -10.41 -9.48
C LEU A 153 12.65 -10.55 -10.48
N ALA A 154 11.87 -9.49 -10.71
CA ALA A 154 10.65 -9.64 -11.50
C ALA A 154 10.89 -9.83 -13.00
N PHE A 155 12.08 -9.49 -13.51
CA PHE A 155 12.41 -9.54 -14.94
C PHE A 155 13.49 -10.58 -15.29
N ILE A 156 13.69 -11.55 -14.40
CA ILE A 156 14.52 -12.75 -14.64
C ILE A 156 13.61 -13.86 -15.18
#